data_AF-S9V9H9-F1
#
_entry.id   AF-S9V9H9-F1
#
_cell.length_a   1.000
_cell.length_b   1.000
_cell.length_c   1.000
_cell.angle_alpha   90.00
_cell.angle_beta   90.00
_cell.angle_gamma   90.00
#
_symmetry.space_group_name_H-M   'P 1'
#
loop_
_entity.id
_entity.type
_entity.pdbx_description
1 polymer ?
#
loop_
_entity_poly.entity_id
_entity_poly.type
_entity_poly.pdbx_seq_one_letter_code
_entity_poly.pdbx_strand_id
1 'polypeptide(L)'
;MGRKANQPMLFRASLFLSSPSLYHFFSLKVRMHRQCQLLRCSYDSSFPNRSIISAKHFSLLDKRYWDLSTPSRALPVLDILFHSGVVIDNLDKVAGESLSALAPCMTASERTVLQKVTTFLSGPRLSTAKALSEDEVVLRMYQCKRTGEETVQLEELIHNVTKSFVNKVTFPYIMILLELTSSCRFTPDIHLEILTRVETQFSAIESAPSFKIIWLLLYMVRMSGSLQNKRVRQQWVRLYRLGLRFIHKSLPVLSVEELMLSLLVLQDQPYESPFVVLAEIEQTLLSRPLVRYKGVNRSVLIDFTHLQVARRHTRLSLQVFYSLYTEGHISDLTSVEVLSVLSSLSHWHVTEVSQRQRLAVATARDWEMFHESLFAQIFMIAGEFSIRDIVFVLDFLEVINISNWSITSPSVLAEKLRKLFYVKIKKMIEEAPARFTSEEQLTSLMEALLHFEALLRRCIVLPHSTVDEGVVNHYIAVINKLLRPIKTINRN
;
A
#
# COMPACT_ATOMS: atom_id res chain seq x y z
N MET A 1 55.61 25.44 4.20
CA MET A 1 55.71 24.11 4.82
C MET A 1 54.47 23.87 5.66
N GLY A 2 53.51 23.09 5.16
CA GLY A 2 52.24 22.83 5.85
C GLY A 2 51.94 21.35 5.83
N ARG A 3 51.81 20.74 7.02
CA ARG A 3 51.41 19.33 7.19
C ARG A 3 49.88 19.25 7.15
N LYS A 4 49.34 18.57 6.14
CA LYS A 4 47.94 18.11 6.10
C LYS A 4 47.83 16.77 6.82
N ALA A 5 46.85 16.67 7.70
CA ALA A 5 46.43 15.44 8.36
C ALA A 5 45.66 14.55 7.38
N ASN A 6 46.02 13.27 7.32
CA ASN A 6 45.30 12.22 6.61
C ASN A 6 44.04 11.82 7.39
N GLN A 7 42.87 12.01 6.79
CA GLN A 7 41.62 11.32 7.18
C GLN A 7 41.47 10.06 6.29
N PRO A 8 41.05 8.90 6.83
CA PRO A 8 40.73 7.75 6.00
C PRO A 8 39.34 7.92 5.36
N MET A 9 39.30 7.77 4.03
CA MET A 9 38.08 7.68 3.24
C MET A 9 37.30 6.41 3.62
N LEU A 10 36.12 6.57 4.21
CA LEU A 10 35.10 5.52 4.26
C LEU A 10 34.25 5.59 2.98
N PHE A 11 34.25 4.49 2.24
CA PHE A 11 33.56 4.29 0.98
C PHE A 11 32.04 4.50 1.10
N ARG A 12 31.51 5.42 0.31
CA ARG A 12 30.09 5.52 -0.06
C ARG A 12 29.81 4.53 -1.19
N ALA A 13 29.08 3.45 -0.90
CA ALA A 13 28.48 2.61 -1.95
C ALA A 13 27.32 1.79 -1.38
N SER A 14 26.15 2.42 -1.17
CA SER A 14 24.87 1.72 -0.98
C SER A 14 23.69 2.68 -1.20
N LEU A 15 23.64 3.28 -2.38
CA LEU A 15 22.46 3.96 -2.92
C LEU A 15 22.35 3.47 -4.36
N PHE A 16 21.12 3.24 -4.82
CA PHE A 16 20.73 2.46 -6.01
C PHE A 16 20.64 0.96 -5.77
N LEU A 17 19.42 0.49 -5.52
CA LEU A 17 18.76 -0.57 -6.31
C LEU A 17 17.27 -0.64 -5.93
N SER A 18 16.44 -0.87 -6.95
CA SER A 18 14.97 -1.11 -6.98
C SER A 18 14.04 0.07 -6.62
N SER A 19 13.39 0.61 -7.66
CA SER A 19 12.29 1.59 -7.56
C SER A 19 11.06 0.98 -6.87
N PRO A 20 10.63 1.47 -5.68
CA PRO A 20 9.42 1.03 -4.99
C PRO A 20 8.11 1.48 -5.67
N SER A 21 8.21 2.27 -6.76
CA SER A 21 7.08 3.03 -7.33
C SER A 21 5.97 2.16 -7.94
N LEU A 22 6.29 0.96 -8.45
CA LEU A 22 5.32 0.10 -9.13
C LEU A 22 4.50 -0.79 -8.16
N TYR A 23 5.08 -1.20 -7.03
CA TYR A 23 4.37 -1.99 -6.03
C TYR A 23 3.44 -1.11 -5.16
N HIS A 24 3.87 0.13 -4.90
CA HIS A 24 3.00 1.16 -4.32
C HIS A 24 1.80 1.48 -5.22
N PHE A 25 1.99 1.47 -6.55
CA PHE A 25 0.94 1.77 -7.53
C PHE A 25 -0.22 0.77 -7.51
N PHE A 26 0.05 -0.54 -7.35
CA PHE A 26 -1.01 -1.56 -7.28
C PHE A 26 -1.73 -1.56 -5.92
N SER A 27 -0.99 -1.41 -4.82
CA SER A 27 -1.56 -1.34 -3.46
C SER A 27 -2.44 -0.10 -3.27
N LEU A 28 -2.04 1.07 -3.79
CA LEU A 28 -2.84 2.29 -3.70
C LEU A 28 -4.09 2.26 -4.59
N LYS A 29 -4.03 1.69 -5.80
CA LYS A 29 -5.22 1.52 -6.66
C LYS A 29 -6.29 0.65 -6.00
N VAL A 30 -5.90 -0.45 -5.36
CA VAL A 30 -6.82 -1.34 -4.63
C VAL A 30 -7.38 -0.65 -3.37
N ARG A 31 -6.59 0.19 -2.70
CA ARG A 31 -7.04 1.00 -1.54
C ARG A 31 -7.96 2.16 -1.94
N MET A 32 -7.70 2.83 -3.07
CA MET A 32 -8.58 3.84 -3.66
C MET A 32 -9.93 3.23 -4.04
N HIS A 33 -9.92 2.02 -4.59
CA HIS A 33 -11.14 1.29 -4.94
C HIS A 33 -12.02 1.03 -3.70
N ARG A 34 -11.42 0.63 -2.57
CA ARG A 34 -12.13 0.49 -1.29
C ARG A 34 -12.60 1.84 -0.73
N GLN A 35 -11.85 2.92 -0.90
CA GLN A 35 -12.25 4.25 -0.43
C GLN A 35 -13.36 4.89 -1.28
N CYS A 36 -13.38 4.69 -2.59
CA CYS A 36 -14.49 5.09 -3.46
C CYS A 36 -15.77 4.28 -3.17
N GLN A 37 -15.64 3.00 -2.80
CA GLN A 37 -16.76 2.20 -2.29
C GLN A 37 -17.25 2.70 -0.91
N LEU A 38 -16.34 3.05 0.01
CA LEU A 38 -16.70 3.65 1.31
C LEU A 38 -17.35 5.03 1.15
N LEU A 39 -16.94 5.83 0.17
CA LEU A 39 -17.55 7.13 -0.15
C LEU A 39 -18.98 6.99 -0.68
N ARG A 40 -19.27 5.94 -1.45
CA ARG A 40 -20.64 5.57 -1.84
C ARG A 40 -21.50 5.17 -0.64
N CYS A 41 -20.93 4.45 0.32
CA CYS A 41 -21.64 4.08 1.55
C CYS A 41 -21.89 5.29 2.47
N SER A 42 -21.02 6.29 2.51
CA SER A 42 -21.20 7.46 3.39
C SER A 42 -22.27 8.47 2.93
N TYR A 43 -22.78 8.36 1.71
CA TYR A 43 -23.84 9.25 1.18
C TYR A 43 -25.26 8.67 1.31
N ASP A 44 -25.41 7.38 1.64
CA ASP A 44 -26.69 6.81 2.06
C ASP A 44 -26.84 7.01 3.57
N SER A 45 -27.77 7.87 3.98
CA SER A 45 -28.06 8.27 5.36
C SER A 45 -28.67 7.16 6.26
N SER A 46 -28.48 5.88 5.92
CA SER A 46 -29.09 4.71 6.58
C SER A 46 -28.05 3.81 7.27
N PHE A 47 -27.12 4.39 8.04
CA PHE A 47 -26.08 3.65 8.78
C PHE A 47 -26.32 3.50 10.31
N PRO A 48 -27.36 2.78 10.79
CA PRO A 48 -27.38 2.23 12.13
C PRO A 48 -26.87 0.77 12.25
N ASN A 49 -26.36 0.12 11.19
CA ASN A 49 -26.19 -1.34 11.18
C ASN A 49 -24.83 -1.94 11.58
N ARG A 50 -23.82 -1.17 12.03
CA ARG A 50 -22.51 -1.77 12.38
C ARG A 50 -22.56 -2.73 13.58
N SER A 51 -23.43 -2.50 14.55
CA SER A 51 -23.66 -3.41 15.70
C SER A 51 -24.47 -4.65 15.31
N ILE A 52 -25.38 -4.52 14.34
CA ILE A 52 -26.19 -5.62 13.81
C ILE A 52 -25.34 -6.55 12.93
N ILE A 53 -24.42 -5.98 12.16
CA ILE A 53 -23.47 -6.74 11.32
C ILE A 53 -22.47 -7.51 12.19
N SER A 54 -21.95 -6.94 13.28
CA SER A 54 -21.05 -7.67 14.19
C SER A 54 -21.77 -8.79 14.95
N ALA A 55 -23.00 -8.55 15.43
CA ALA A 55 -23.83 -9.57 16.09
C ALA A 55 -24.14 -10.74 15.14
N LYS A 56 -24.39 -10.46 13.86
CA LYS A 56 -24.63 -11.48 12.83
C LYS A 56 -23.34 -12.20 12.41
N HIS A 57 -22.18 -11.54 12.39
CA HIS A 57 -20.87 -12.17 12.15
C HIS A 57 -20.52 -13.22 13.21
N PHE A 58 -20.83 -12.96 14.49
CA PHE A 58 -20.62 -13.96 15.55
C PHE A 58 -21.53 -15.18 15.40
N SER A 59 -22.76 -15.02 14.88
CA SER A 59 -23.66 -16.15 14.60
C SER A 59 -23.19 -17.06 13.45
N LEU A 60 -22.36 -16.55 12.53
CA LEU A 60 -21.78 -17.32 11.42
C LEU A 60 -20.57 -18.18 11.81
N LEU A 61 -19.93 -17.91 12.95
CA LEU A 61 -18.82 -18.73 13.43
C LEU A 61 -19.30 -20.04 14.08
N ASP A 62 -20.59 -20.16 14.37
CA ASP A 62 -21.17 -21.38 14.92
C ASP A 62 -21.52 -22.38 13.79
N LYS A 63 -20.83 -23.52 13.77
CA LYS A 63 -20.89 -24.55 12.72
C LYS A 63 -22.30 -25.07 12.44
N ARG A 64 -23.24 -24.90 13.37
CA ARG A 64 -24.65 -25.31 13.23
C ARG A 64 -25.40 -24.51 12.15
N TYR A 65 -24.91 -23.33 11.76
CA TYR A 65 -25.51 -22.47 10.74
C TYR A 65 -24.96 -22.69 9.32
N TRP A 66 -24.00 -23.61 9.15
CA TRP A 66 -23.40 -23.97 7.85
C TRP A 66 -24.08 -25.17 7.18
N ASP A 67 -25.24 -25.60 7.68
CA ASP A 67 -26.06 -26.60 7.00
C ASP A 67 -26.91 -25.92 5.91
N LEU A 68 -26.29 -25.77 4.72
CA LEU A 68 -26.84 -25.10 3.54
C LEU A 68 -27.81 -25.98 2.73
N SER A 69 -28.38 -27.01 3.36
CA SER A 69 -29.26 -27.99 2.71
C SER A 69 -30.59 -27.41 2.22
N THR A 70 -30.99 -26.21 2.70
CA THR A 70 -32.21 -25.52 2.22
C THR A 70 -31.95 -24.05 1.86
N PRO A 71 -32.62 -23.51 0.81
CA PRO A 71 -32.47 -22.11 0.39
C PRO A 71 -32.72 -21.08 1.49
N SER A 72 -33.68 -21.36 2.36
CA SER A 72 -34.07 -20.54 3.53
C SER A 72 -32.95 -20.35 4.56
N ARG A 73 -32.01 -21.31 4.65
CA ARG A 73 -30.85 -21.25 5.55
C ARG A 73 -29.62 -20.64 4.90
N ALA A 74 -29.51 -20.70 3.58
CA ALA A 74 -28.38 -20.15 2.82
C ALA A 74 -28.45 -18.63 2.60
N LEU A 75 -29.66 -18.06 2.48
CA LEU A 75 -29.86 -16.64 2.17
C LEU A 75 -29.36 -15.67 3.26
N PRO A 76 -29.55 -15.92 4.57
CA PRO A 76 -28.98 -15.07 5.61
C PRO A 76 -27.46 -15.05 5.62
N VAL A 77 -26.82 -16.16 5.25
CA VAL A 77 -25.35 -16.28 5.17
C VAL A 77 -24.81 -15.45 4.00
N LEU A 78 -25.47 -15.52 2.84
CA LEU A 78 -25.14 -14.69 1.68
C LEU A 78 -25.32 -13.19 1.95
N ASP A 79 -26.39 -12.80 2.65
CA ASP A 79 -26.64 -11.41 3.03
C ASP A 79 -25.52 -10.84 3.94
N ILE A 80 -24.95 -11.66 4.83
CA ILE A 80 -23.84 -11.23 5.68
C ILE A 80 -22.52 -11.18 4.90
N LEU A 81 -22.23 -12.18 4.06
CA LEU A 81 -21.04 -12.17 3.19
C LEU A 81 -21.03 -10.93 2.29
N PHE A 82 -22.20 -10.56 1.76
CA PHE A 82 -22.45 -9.37 0.98
C PHE A 82 -22.16 -8.07 1.75
N HIS A 83 -22.72 -7.91 2.95
CA HIS A 83 -22.50 -6.72 3.78
C HIS A 83 -21.08 -6.65 4.38
N SER A 84 -20.36 -7.78 4.42
CA SER A 84 -18.98 -7.87 4.89
C SER A 84 -17.92 -7.51 3.83
N GLY A 85 -18.29 -7.46 2.55
CA GLY A 85 -17.39 -7.11 1.45
C GLY A 85 -16.36 -8.20 1.08
N VAL A 86 -16.56 -9.44 1.53
CA VAL A 86 -15.76 -10.60 1.10
C VAL A 86 -16.29 -11.09 -0.25
N VAL A 87 -15.71 -10.57 -1.34
CA VAL A 87 -15.98 -11.03 -2.71
C VAL A 87 -15.03 -12.19 -3.02
N ILE A 88 -15.56 -13.37 -3.38
CA ILE A 88 -14.76 -14.49 -3.88
C ILE A 88 -14.99 -14.58 -5.39
N ASP A 89 -14.18 -13.82 -6.14
CA ASP A 89 -14.24 -13.78 -7.60
C ASP A 89 -14.14 -15.21 -8.18
N ASN A 90 -15.07 -15.54 -9.08
CA ASN A 90 -15.30 -16.82 -9.80
C ASN A 90 -16.27 -17.84 -9.16
N LEU A 91 -16.61 -17.76 -7.87
CA LEU A 91 -17.73 -18.56 -7.34
C LEU A 91 -19.09 -17.96 -7.74
N ASP A 92 -19.13 -16.65 -7.94
CA ASP A 92 -20.35 -15.83 -8.02
C ASP A 92 -21.17 -16.03 -9.30
N LYS A 93 -20.53 -16.28 -10.45
CA LYS A 93 -21.23 -16.46 -11.73
C LYS A 93 -21.94 -17.83 -11.79
N VAL A 94 -21.23 -18.88 -11.37
CA VAL A 94 -21.74 -20.26 -11.34
C VAL A 94 -22.76 -20.48 -10.21
N ALA A 95 -22.52 -19.88 -9.03
CA ALA A 95 -23.46 -19.96 -7.92
C ALA A 95 -24.73 -19.13 -8.18
N GLY A 96 -24.63 -17.96 -8.84
CA GLY A 96 -25.79 -17.14 -9.21
C GLY A 96 -26.74 -17.81 -10.20
N GLU A 97 -26.19 -18.48 -11.23
CA GLU A 97 -26.97 -19.28 -12.18
C GLU A 97 -27.60 -20.51 -11.50
N SER A 98 -26.88 -21.17 -10.60
CA SER A 98 -27.39 -22.32 -9.85
C SER A 98 -28.48 -21.94 -8.82
N LEU A 99 -28.34 -20.78 -8.16
CA LEU A 99 -29.34 -20.25 -7.22
C LEU A 99 -30.59 -19.73 -7.93
N SER A 100 -30.44 -19.11 -9.11
CA SER A 100 -31.59 -18.68 -9.93
C SER A 100 -32.36 -19.85 -10.52
N ALA A 101 -31.72 -20.99 -10.79
CA ALA A 101 -32.40 -22.23 -11.16
C ALA A 101 -33.29 -22.81 -10.04
N LEU A 102 -33.01 -22.48 -8.77
CA LEU A 102 -33.82 -22.88 -7.60
C LEU A 102 -34.95 -21.91 -7.28
N ALA A 103 -35.07 -20.78 -7.99
CA ALA A 103 -36.11 -19.77 -7.79
C ALA A 103 -37.57 -20.29 -7.78
N PRO A 104 -37.95 -21.33 -8.56
CA PRO A 104 -39.30 -21.90 -8.51
C PRO A 104 -39.67 -22.50 -7.15
N CYS A 105 -38.68 -22.98 -6.38
CA CYS A 105 -38.87 -23.63 -5.08
C CYS A 105 -38.79 -22.67 -3.89
N MET A 106 -38.54 -21.38 -4.14
CA MET A 106 -38.36 -20.35 -3.13
C MET A 106 -39.68 -19.60 -2.85
N THR A 107 -39.82 -19.11 -1.62
CA THR A 107 -40.89 -18.18 -1.23
C THR A 107 -40.71 -16.81 -1.90
N ALA A 108 -41.78 -16.00 -1.94
CA ALA A 108 -41.74 -14.69 -2.60
C ALA A 108 -40.69 -13.73 -2.01
N SER A 109 -40.52 -13.74 -0.68
CA SER A 109 -39.49 -12.96 0.02
C SER A 109 -38.07 -13.41 -0.33
N GLU A 110 -37.85 -14.72 -0.43
CA GLU A 110 -36.55 -15.30 -0.80
C GLU A 110 -36.18 -15.00 -2.24
N ARG A 111 -37.14 -15.08 -3.17
CA ARG A 111 -36.95 -14.64 -4.55
C ARG A 111 -36.60 -13.16 -4.62
N THR A 112 -37.21 -12.32 -3.78
CA THR A 112 -36.92 -10.88 -3.74
C THR A 112 -35.49 -10.59 -3.28
N VAL A 113 -35.00 -11.32 -2.26
CA VAL A 113 -33.61 -11.22 -1.79
C VAL A 113 -32.65 -11.74 -2.87
N LEU A 114 -32.96 -12.88 -3.48
CA LEU A 114 -32.16 -13.43 -4.59
C LEU A 114 -32.11 -12.47 -5.78
N GLN A 115 -33.20 -11.76 -6.08
CA GLN A 115 -33.27 -10.76 -7.16
C GLN A 115 -32.37 -9.56 -6.86
N LYS A 116 -32.28 -9.11 -5.61
CA LYS A 116 -31.36 -8.06 -5.16
C LYS A 116 -29.90 -8.49 -5.22
N VAL A 117 -29.64 -9.74 -4.83
CA VAL A 117 -28.28 -10.33 -4.89
C VAL A 117 -27.85 -10.54 -6.34
N THR A 118 -28.72 -11.07 -7.19
CA THR A 118 -28.42 -11.26 -8.63
C THR A 118 -28.30 -9.93 -9.37
N THR A 119 -29.10 -8.90 -9.10
CA THR A 119 -28.90 -7.55 -9.69
C THR A 119 -27.60 -6.89 -9.23
N PHE A 120 -27.12 -7.19 -8.03
CA PHE A 120 -25.82 -6.72 -7.57
C PHE A 120 -24.65 -7.50 -8.19
N LEU A 121 -24.75 -8.82 -8.30
CA LEU A 121 -23.72 -9.70 -8.87
C LEU A 121 -23.63 -9.64 -10.40
N SER A 122 -24.77 -9.50 -11.08
CA SER A 122 -24.85 -9.45 -12.55
C SER A 122 -24.64 -8.03 -13.11
N GLY A 123 -24.48 -7.04 -12.23
CA GLY A 123 -24.80 -5.66 -12.55
C GLY A 123 -26.28 -5.48 -12.94
N PRO A 124 -26.76 -4.24 -13.10
CA PRO A 124 -28.13 -3.99 -13.54
C PRO A 124 -28.30 -4.46 -14.99
N ARG A 125 -28.73 -5.72 -15.19
CA ARG A 125 -29.42 -6.10 -16.42
C ARG A 125 -30.84 -5.54 -16.35
N LEU A 126 -31.00 -4.32 -16.85
CA LEU A 126 -32.32 -3.71 -16.97
C LEU A 126 -32.63 -3.43 -18.44
N SER A 127 -33.70 -4.12 -18.85
CA SER A 127 -34.72 -3.75 -19.82
C SER A 127 -34.41 -2.56 -20.72
N THR A 128 -34.46 -2.83 -22.01
CA THR A 128 -34.62 -1.88 -23.11
C THR A 128 -35.57 -0.71 -22.76
N ALA A 129 -35.15 0.50 -23.18
CA ALA A 129 -35.96 1.73 -23.32
C ALA A 129 -36.22 2.65 -22.11
N LYS A 130 -35.18 3.04 -21.36
CA LYS A 130 -35.13 4.38 -20.74
C LYS A 130 -33.81 5.07 -21.10
N ALA A 131 -33.87 6.35 -21.48
CA ALA A 131 -32.69 7.17 -21.67
C ALA A 131 -31.93 7.21 -20.32
N LEU A 132 -30.71 6.69 -20.33
CA LEU A 132 -29.87 6.64 -19.13
C LEU A 132 -29.50 8.05 -18.73
N SER A 133 -29.51 8.33 -17.43
CA SER A 133 -28.98 9.59 -16.92
C SER A 133 -27.47 9.68 -17.18
N GLU A 134 -26.94 10.89 -17.32
CA GLU A 134 -25.52 11.09 -17.54
C GLU A 134 -24.68 10.43 -16.42
N ASP A 135 -25.12 10.51 -15.16
CA ASP A 135 -24.47 9.84 -14.01
C ASP A 135 -24.49 8.31 -14.12
N GLU A 136 -25.57 7.70 -14.62
CA GLU A 136 -25.65 6.26 -14.89
C GLU A 136 -24.68 5.82 -15.99
N VAL A 137 -24.48 6.67 -17.00
CA VAL A 137 -23.47 6.43 -18.05
C VAL A 137 -22.07 6.45 -17.45
N VAL A 138 -21.73 7.40 -16.57
CA VAL A 138 -20.44 7.42 -15.86
C VAL A 138 -20.22 6.14 -15.05
N LEU A 139 -21.26 5.67 -14.36
CA LEU A 139 -21.19 4.43 -13.58
C LEU A 139 -20.90 3.23 -14.46
N ARG A 140 -21.56 3.12 -15.61
CA ARG A 140 -21.34 2.04 -16.56
C ARG A 140 -19.91 2.08 -17.11
N MET A 141 -19.40 3.24 -17.48
CA MET A 141 -18.00 3.41 -17.91
C MET A 141 -17.02 2.90 -16.84
N TYR A 142 -17.27 3.27 -15.58
CA TYR A 142 -16.43 2.84 -14.45
C TYR A 142 -16.53 1.33 -14.20
N GLN A 143 -17.72 0.75 -14.36
CA GLN A 143 -17.95 -0.70 -14.25
C GLN A 143 -17.24 -1.48 -15.36
N CYS A 144 -17.38 -1.08 -16.63
CA CYS A 144 -16.69 -1.71 -17.76
C CYS A 144 -15.17 -1.70 -17.56
N LYS A 145 -14.61 -0.57 -17.10
CA LYS A 145 -13.19 -0.48 -16.75
C LYS A 145 -12.80 -1.46 -15.64
N ARG A 146 -13.67 -1.67 -14.65
CA ARG A 146 -13.40 -2.53 -13.49
C ARG A 146 -13.46 -4.01 -13.85
N THR A 147 -14.47 -4.43 -14.61
CA THR A 147 -14.67 -5.84 -14.97
C THR A 147 -13.76 -6.30 -16.10
N GLY A 148 -13.17 -5.35 -16.85
CA GLY A 148 -12.36 -5.67 -18.03
C GLY A 148 -13.18 -6.26 -19.18
N GLU A 149 -14.51 -6.21 -19.11
CA GLU A 149 -15.41 -6.71 -20.15
C GLU A 149 -15.58 -5.65 -21.26
N GLU A 150 -15.43 -6.10 -22.51
CA GLU A 150 -15.68 -5.42 -23.79
C GLU A 150 -15.15 -3.97 -23.93
N THR A 151 -13.88 -3.86 -24.34
CA THR A 151 -13.22 -2.57 -24.69
C THR A 151 -14.03 -1.71 -25.67
N VAL A 152 -14.80 -2.34 -26.56
CA VAL A 152 -15.64 -1.67 -27.57
C VAL A 152 -16.79 -0.89 -26.93
N GLN A 153 -17.47 -1.45 -25.93
CA GLN A 153 -18.55 -0.75 -25.22
C GLN A 153 -18.01 0.46 -24.45
N LEU A 154 -16.84 0.32 -23.83
CA LEU A 154 -16.20 1.44 -23.11
C LEU A 154 -15.83 2.58 -24.07
N GLU A 155 -15.29 2.26 -25.25
CA GLU A 155 -14.96 3.26 -26.27
C GLU A 155 -16.19 4.00 -26.81
N GLU A 156 -17.30 3.29 -27.03
CA GLU A 156 -18.57 3.88 -27.44
C GLU A 156 -19.12 4.84 -26.37
N LEU A 157 -19.11 4.42 -25.09
CA LEU A 157 -19.54 5.28 -23.98
C LEU A 157 -18.65 6.52 -23.85
N ILE A 158 -17.33 6.40 -24.06
CA ILE A 158 -16.40 7.53 -24.07
C ILE A 158 -16.71 8.48 -25.23
N HIS A 159 -17.03 7.96 -26.41
CA HIS A 159 -17.36 8.77 -27.59
C HIS A 159 -18.61 9.64 -27.38
N ASN A 160 -19.56 9.15 -26.59
CA ASN A 160 -20.79 9.87 -26.24
C ASN A 160 -20.57 10.98 -25.19
N VAL A 161 -19.40 11.08 -24.57
CA VAL A 161 -19.09 12.15 -23.61
C VAL A 161 -18.84 13.46 -24.36
N THR A 162 -19.80 14.36 -24.30
CA THR A 162 -19.77 15.71 -24.88
C THR A 162 -19.60 16.79 -23.79
N LYS A 163 -19.36 18.05 -24.19
CA LYS A 163 -19.30 19.16 -23.21
C LYS A 163 -20.62 19.37 -22.45
N SER A 164 -21.76 19.19 -23.13
CA SER A 164 -23.08 19.28 -22.49
C SER A 164 -23.32 18.14 -21.52
N PHE A 165 -22.83 16.93 -21.83
CA PHE A 165 -22.82 15.79 -20.91
C PHE A 165 -22.08 16.15 -19.62
N VAL A 166 -20.83 16.60 -19.73
CA VAL A 166 -19.97 16.95 -18.57
C VAL A 166 -20.62 17.97 -17.64
N ASN A 167 -21.35 18.94 -18.19
CA ASN A 167 -21.98 19.99 -17.40
C ASN A 167 -23.16 19.50 -16.54
N LYS A 168 -23.83 18.42 -16.97
CA LYS A 168 -24.98 17.82 -16.27
C LYS A 168 -24.59 16.78 -15.22
N VAL A 169 -23.36 16.25 -15.29
CA VAL A 169 -22.85 15.25 -14.34
C VAL A 169 -22.73 15.86 -12.94
N THR A 170 -23.19 15.11 -11.93
CA THR A 170 -23.14 15.58 -10.54
C THR A 170 -21.75 15.38 -9.93
N PHE A 171 -21.45 16.09 -8.81
CA PHE A 171 -20.09 16.21 -8.27
C PHE A 171 -19.36 14.88 -7.98
N PRO A 172 -19.99 13.86 -7.37
CA PRO A 172 -19.32 12.58 -7.13
C PRO A 172 -18.93 11.88 -8.44
N TYR A 173 -19.75 12.03 -9.48
CA TYR A 173 -19.56 11.37 -10.77
C TYR A 173 -18.59 12.14 -11.66
N ILE A 174 -18.49 13.47 -11.54
CA ILE A 174 -17.45 14.21 -12.25
C ILE A 174 -16.05 13.84 -11.73
N MET A 175 -15.93 13.54 -10.43
CA MET A 175 -14.69 13.03 -9.84
C MET A 175 -14.35 11.64 -10.36
N ILE A 176 -15.34 10.77 -10.56
CA ILE A 176 -15.16 9.47 -11.23
C ILE A 176 -14.74 9.68 -12.69
N LEU A 177 -15.36 10.62 -13.41
CA LEU A 177 -14.98 10.97 -14.77
C LEU A 177 -13.53 11.45 -14.85
N LEU A 178 -13.11 12.28 -13.88
CA LEU A 178 -11.73 12.73 -13.75
C LEU A 178 -10.76 11.58 -13.47
N GLU A 179 -11.14 10.61 -12.64
CA GLU A 179 -10.32 9.40 -12.44
C GLU A 179 -10.21 8.60 -13.75
N LEU A 180 -11.29 8.50 -14.52
CA LEU A 180 -11.30 7.81 -15.81
C LEU A 180 -10.37 8.46 -16.83
N THR A 181 -10.13 9.78 -16.79
CA THR A 181 -9.19 10.43 -17.72
C THR A 181 -7.75 9.96 -17.57
N SER A 182 -7.39 9.41 -16.41
CA SER A 182 -6.05 8.82 -16.18
C SER A 182 -5.85 7.47 -16.88
N SER A 183 -6.94 6.79 -17.24
CA SER A 183 -6.93 5.41 -17.76
C SER A 183 -7.56 5.26 -19.15
N CYS A 184 -8.35 6.23 -19.57
CA CYS A 184 -9.15 6.19 -20.79
C CYS A 184 -8.79 7.35 -21.70
N ARG A 185 -8.92 7.15 -23.02
CA ARG A 185 -8.56 8.15 -24.02
C ARG A 185 -9.71 9.13 -24.28
N PHE A 186 -9.81 10.16 -23.46
CA PHE A 186 -10.69 11.30 -23.74
C PHE A 186 -10.00 12.29 -24.67
N THR A 187 -10.79 13.04 -25.45
CA THR A 187 -10.27 14.16 -26.22
C THR A 187 -9.78 15.27 -25.27
N PRO A 188 -8.74 16.05 -25.66
CA PRO A 188 -8.21 17.12 -24.81
C PRO A 188 -9.24 18.17 -24.39
N ASP A 189 -10.22 18.46 -25.25
CA ASP A 189 -11.29 19.43 -24.97
C ASP A 189 -12.28 18.93 -23.91
N ILE A 190 -12.64 17.64 -23.96
CA ILE A 190 -13.47 17.01 -22.92
C ILE A 190 -12.71 16.97 -21.60
N HIS A 191 -11.42 16.62 -21.63
CA HIS A 191 -10.60 16.63 -20.42
C HIS A 191 -10.54 18.03 -19.78
N LEU A 192 -10.39 19.07 -20.59
CA LEU A 192 -10.42 20.47 -20.11
C LEU A 192 -11.77 20.83 -19.48
N GLU A 193 -12.88 20.42 -20.11
CA GLU A 193 -14.23 20.65 -19.60
C GLU A 193 -14.43 19.98 -18.23
N ILE A 194 -13.99 18.72 -18.09
CA ILE A 194 -14.06 17.97 -16.82
C ILE A 194 -13.29 18.72 -15.72
N LEU A 195 -12.05 19.13 -16.00
CA LEU A 195 -11.21 19.84 -15.04
C LEU A 195 -11.84 21.18 -14.62
N THR A 196 -12.38 21.92 -15.59
CA THR A 196 -13.05 23.20 -15.34
C THR A 196 -14.31 23.00 -14.51
N ARG A 197 -15.09 21.95 -14.80
CA ARG A 197 -16.29 21.60 -14.03
C ARG A 197 -15.94 21.24 -12.59
N VAL A 198 -14.91 20.43 -12.38
CA VAL A 198 -14.39 20.09 -11.05
C VAL A 198 -13.97 21.36 -10.30
N GLU A 199 -13.20 22.25 -10.93
CA GLU A 199 -12.76 23.52 -10.33
C GLU A 199 -13.95 24.38 -9.89
N THR A 200 -14.95 24.54 -10.78
CA THR A 200 -16.15 25.34 -10.48
C THR A 200 -16.96 24.77 -9.33
N GLN A 201 -17.17 23.44 -9.31
CA GLN A 201 -17.92 22.79 -8.24
C GLN A 201 -17.16 22.85 -6.93
N PHE A 202 -15.86 22.54 -6.90
CA PHE A 202 -15.02 22.65 -5.71
C PHE A 202 -14.98 24.07 -5.13
N SER A 203 -14.93 25.09 -5.99
CA SER A 203 -14.90 26.50 -5.56
C SER A 203 -16.24 26.95 -4.97
N ALA A 204 -17.35 26.36 -5.42
CA ALA A 204 -18.70 26.69 -4.98
C ALA A 204 -19.12 26.00 -3.68
N ILE A 205 -18.35 25.02 -3.17
CA ILE A 205 -18.67 24.37 -1.88
C ILE A 205 -18.34 25.36 -0.75
N GLU A 206 -19.36 26.01 -0.20
CA GLU A 206 -19.22 26.97 0.90
C GLU A 206 -18.70 26.29 2.19
N SER A 207 -19.14 25.06 2.47
CA SER A 207 -18.55 24.22 3.51
C SER A 207 -17.25 23.60 3.01
N ALA A 208 -16.17 23.62 3.79
CA ALA A 208 -14.92 22.97 3.38
C ALA A 208 -15.18 21.51 2.96
N PRO A 209 -14.78 21.08 1.74
CA PRO A 209 -14.98 19.69 1.31
C PRO A 209 -14.26 18.74 2.27
N SER A 210 -14.80 17.53 2.43
CA SER A 210 -14.17 16.54 3.31
C SER A 210 -12.71 16.28 2.90
N PHE A 211 -11.85 16.01 3.88
CA PHE A 211 -10.42 15.74 3.63
C PHE A 211 -10.21 14.66 2.56
N LYS A 212 -11.03 13.61 2.58
CA LYS A 212 -10.97 12.51 1.60
C LYS A 212 -11.10 12.99 0.15
N ILE A 213 -12.00 13.95 -0.09
CA ILE A 213 -12.25 14.51 -1.43
C ILE A 213 -11.06 15.38 -1.87
N ILE A 214 -10.52 16.19 -0.96
CA ILE A 214 -9.32 17.01 -1.22
C ILE A 214 -8.10 16.12 -1.50
N TRP A 215 -7.91 15.09 -0.68
CA TRP A 215 -6.84 14.12 -0.81
C TRP A 215 -6.93 13.36 -2.14
N LEU A 216 -8.13 12.90 -2.52
CA LEU A 216 -8.39 12.28 -3.82
C LEU A 216 -8.04 13.21 -4.98
N LEU A 217 -8.43 14.48 -4.92
CA LEU A 217 -8.09 15.47 -5.95
C LEU A 217 -6.58 15.62 -6.07
N LEU A 218 -5.87 15.84 -4.97
CA LEU A 218 -4.41 16.03 -4.97
C LEU A 218 -3.66 14.76 -5.38
N TYR A 219 -4.22 13.59 -5.10
CA TYR A 219 -3.71 12.34 -5.62
C TYR A 219 -3.84 12.28 -7.14
N MET A 220 -4.99 12.63 -7.72
CA MET A 220 -5.17 12.65 -9.18
C MET A 220 -4.25 13.67 -9.85
N VAL A 221 -4.05 14.84 -9.22
CA VAL A 221 -3.07 15.85 -9.63
C VAL A 221 -1.64 15.28 -9.65
N ARG A 222 -1.26 14.45 -8.68
CA ARG A 222 0.06 13.78 -8.67
C ARG A 222 0.24 12.92 -9.92
N MET A 223 -0.82 12.26 -10.36
CA MET A 223 -0.83 11.36 -11.52
C MET A 223 -0.88 12.11 -12.86
N SER A 224 -1.14 13.43 -12.89
CA SER A 224 -1.32 14.20 -14.11
C SER A 224 -0.01 14.63 -14.81
N GLY A 225 1.14 14.25 -14.26
CA GLY A 225 2.47 14.70 -14.71
C GLY A 225 2.86 14.35 -16.16
N SER A 226 2.12 13.47 -16.84
CA SER A 226 2.40 12.99 -18.21
C SER A 226 1.68 13.75 -19.33
N LEU A 227 0.89 14.79 -19.02
CA LEU A 227 0.02 15.44 -20.01
C LEU A 227 0.75 16.51 -20.83
N GLN A 228 0.83 16.30 -22.16
CA GLN A 228 1.55 17.17 -23.10
C GLN A 228 0.85 18.52 -23.40
N ASN A 229 -0.46 18.64 -23.17
CA ASN A 229 -1.21 19.86 -23.51
C ASN A 229 -1.05 20.97 -22.44
N LYS A 230 -0.50 22.12 -22.85
CA LYS A 230 -0.28 23.29 -21.98
C LYS A 230 -1.56 23.78 -21.29
N ARG A 231 -2.71 23.80 -21.98
CA ARG A 231 -3.99 24.29 -21.41
C ARG A 231 -4.51 23.37 -20.31
N VAL A 232 -4.46 22.06 -20.56
CA VAL A 232 -4.85 21.02 -19.59
C VAL A 232 -3.93 21.08 -18.36
N ARG A 233 -2.61 21.23 -18.58
CA ARG A 233 -1.64 21.40 -17.49
C ARG A 233 -1.93 22.62 -16.63
N GLN A 234 -2.31 23.75 -17.21
CA GLN A 234 -2.67 24.96 -16.45
C GLN A 234 -3.89 24.73 -15.55
N GLN A 235 -4.92 24.00 -16.00
CA GLN A 235 -6.08 23.70 -15.14
C GLN A 235 -5.72 22.77 -13.99
N TRP A 236 -4.86 21.76 -14.22
CA TRP A 236 -4.33 20.95 -13.13
C TRP A 236 -3.57 21.77 -12.09
N VAL A 237 -2.78 22.77 -12.51
CA VAL A 237 -2.11 23.71 -11.59
C VAL A 237 -3.13 24.49 -10.75
N ARG A 238 -4.26 24.92 -11.34
CA ARG A 238 -5.31 25.62 -10.59
C ARG A 238 -5.98 24.72 -9.57
N LEU A 239 -6.34 23.50 -9.97
CA LEU A 239 -6.90 22.49 -9.05
C LEU A 239 -5.93 22.13 -7.93
N TYR A 240 -4.63 22.00 -8.25
CA TYR A 240 -3.58 21.80 -7.25
C TYR A 240 -3.55 22.93 -6.22
N ARG A 241 -3.49 24.18 -6.67
CA ARG A 241 -3.50 25.37 -5.80
C ARG A 241 -4.78 25.46 -4.97
N LEU A 242 -5.91 25.10 -5.55
CA LEU A 242 -7.18 25.05 -4.84
C LEU A 242 -7.18 23.96 -3.75
N GLY A 243 -6.71 22.75 -4.06
CA GLY A 243 -6.53 21.68 -3.07
C GLY A 243 -5.59 22.07 -1.94
N LEU A 244 -4.48 22.74 -2.26
CA LEU A 244 -3.55 23.29 -1.25
C LEU A 244 -4.20 24.34 -0.35
N ARG A 245 -5.00 25.25 -0.91
CA ARG A 245 -5.75 26.24 -0.12
C ARG A 245 -6.70 25.56 0.85
N PHE A 246 -7.37 24.49 0.44
CA PHE A 246 -8.26 23.73 1.32
C PHE A 246 -7.50 22.96 2.39
N ILE A 247 -6.38 22.30 2.07
CA ILE A 247 -5.52 21.68 3.10
C ILE A 247 -5.10 22.74 4.12
N HIS A 248 -4.54 23.86 3.65
CA HIS A 248 -4.05 24.94 4.51
C HIS A 248 -5.15 25.48 5.45
N LYS A 249 -6.36 25.70 4.93
CA LYS A 249 -7.51 26.11 5.76
C LYS A 249 -7.93 25.05 6.79
N SER A 250 -7.80 23.77 6.44
CA SER A 250 -8.23 22.65 7.30
C SER A 250 -7.19 22.22 8.31
N LEU A 251 -5.92 22.62 8.19
CA LEU A 251 -4.79 22.17 9.05
C LEU A 251 -5.09 22.13 10.55
N PRO A 252 -5.75 23.14 11.17
CA PRO A 252 -5.99 23.13 12.61
C PRO A 252 -6.87 21.96 13.06
N VAL A 253 -7.78 21.52 12.18
CA VAL A 253 -8.82 20.52 12.46
C VAL A 253 -8.40 19.11 12.01
N LEU A 254 -7.42 19.00 11.10
CA LEU A 254 -6.97 17.70 10.60
C LEU A 254 -6.43 16.81 11.73
N SER A 255 -6.81 15.53 11.67
CA SER A 255 -6.25 14.48 12.51
C SER A 255 -4.79 14.16 12.12
N VAL A 256 -4.08 13.44 12.98
CA VAL A 256 -2.68 13.03 12.71
C VAL A 256 -2.60 12.19 11.43
N GLU A 257 -3.54 11.28 11.21
CA GLU A 257 -3.61 10.47 9.99
C GLU A 257 -3.76 11.34 8.74
N GLU A 258 -4.66 12.33 8.77
CA GLU A 258 -4.91 13.24 7.64
C GLU A 258 -3.70 14.16 7.37
N LEU A 259 -3.01 14.61 8.42
CA LEU A 259 -1.75 15.36 8.28
C LEU A 259 -0.65 14.51 7.62
N MET A 260 -0.48 13.25 8.04
CA MET A 260 0.48 12.32 7.41
C MET A 260 0.12 12.03 5.95
N LEU A 261 -1.16 11.77 5.67
CA LEU A 261 -1.67 11.55 4.32
C LEU A 261 -1.48 12.77 3.41
N SER A 262 -1.58 13.99 3.97
CA SER A 262 -1.28 15.23 3.26
C SER A 262 0.18 15.28 2.83
N LEU A 263 1.12 14.97 3.72
CA LEU A 263 2.55 14.93 3.38
C LEU A 263 2.85 13.86 2.32
N LEU A 264 2.27 12.66 2.46
CA LEU A 264 2.44 11.56 1.51
C LEU A 264 2.00 11.94 0.09
N VAL A 265 0.91 12.70 -0.05
CA VAL A 265 0.44 13.14 -1.36
C VAL A 265 1.26 14.31 -1.90
N LEU A 266 1.73 15.23 -1.05
CA LEU A 266 2.39 16.46 -1.49
C LEU A 266 3.89 16.32 -1.81
N GLN A 267 4.56 15.27 -1.34
CA GLN A 267 6.03 15.14 -1.48
C GLN A 267 6.53 14.96 -2.93
N ASP A 268 5.76 14.28 -3.79
CA ASP A 268 6.17 13.94 -5.17
C ASP A 268 5.24 14.55 -6.23
N GLN A 269 4.83 15.79 -6.02
CA GLN A 269 3.95 16.49 -6.97
C GLN A 269 4.74 17.00 -8.19
N PRO A 270 4.16 16.99 -9.41
CA PRO A 270 4.83 17.49 -10.62
C PRO A 270 4.88 19.03 -10.72
N TYR A 271 4.56 19.72 -9.63
CA TYR A 271 4.44 21.17 -9.52
C TYR A 271 5.38 21.72 -8.45
N GLU A 272 5.47 23.05 -8.37
CA GLU A 272 6.27 23.70 -7.33
C GLU A 272 5.88 23.21 -5.92
N SER A 273 6.90 22.89 -5.13
CA SER A 273 6.72 22.35 -3.79
C SER A 273 6.06 23.40 -2.87
N PRO A 274 4.96 23.06 -2.16
CA PRO A 274 4.23 23.98 -1.33
C PRO A 274 4.89 24.09 0.05
N PHE A 275 6.14 24.59 0.07
CA PHE A 275 7.03 24.54 1.24
C PHE A 275 6.42 25.13 2.52
N VAL A 276 5.61 26.19 2.41
CA VAL A 276 4.92 26.81 3.56
C VAL A 276 3.94 25.82 4.20
N VAL A 277 3.06 25.21 3.39
CA VAL A 277 2.05 24.26 3.85
C VAL A 277 2.72 23.00 4.40
N LEU A 278 3.77 22.51 3.73
CA LEU A 278 4.55 21.36 4.21
C LEU A 278 5.17 21.65 5.58
N ALA A 279 5.84 22.79 5.74
CA ALA A 279 6.47 23.17 7.01
C ALA A 279 5.44 23.31 8.14
N GLU A 280 4.25 23.86 7.85
CA GLU A 280 3.18 23.98 8.84
C GLU A 280 2.57 22.63 9.23
N ILE A 281 2.38 21.72 8.28
CA ILE A 281 1.95 20.33 8.59
C ILE A 281 2.98 19.65 9.50
N GLU A 282 4.26 19.78 9.19
CA GLU A 282 5.35 19.19 9.98
C GLU A 282 5.40 19.76 11.40
N GLN A 283 5.32 21.09 11.54
CA GLN A 283 5.25 21.75 12.85
C GLN A 283 4.02 21.29 13.65
N THR A 284 2.89 21.16 12.96
CA THR A 284 1.66 20.66 13.58
C THR A 284 1.85 19.24 14.08
N LEU A 285 2.38 18.31 13.27
CA LEU A 285 2.67 16.94 13.71
C LEU A 285 3.62 16.91 14.92
N LEU A 286 4.71 17.68 14.89
CA LEU A 286 5.69 17.74 15.98
C LEU A 286 5.10 18.25 17.31
N SER A 287 4.12 19.16 17.24
CA SER A 287 3.46 19.71 18.42
C SER A 287 2.37 18.80 19.01
N ARG A 288 1.88 17.81 18.24
CA ARG A 288 0.80 16.93 18.69
C ARG A 288 1.32 15.91 19.72
N PRO A 289 0.56 15.66 20.81
CA PRO A 289 0.94 14.66 21.79
C PRO A 289 0.79 13.25 21.21
N LEU A 290 1.60 12.31 21.70
CA LEU A 290 1.64 10.91 21.26
C LEU A 290 0.28 10.21 21.29
N VAL A 291 -0.59 10.56 22.25
CA VAL A 291 -1.96 10.02 22.35
C VAL A 291 -2.77 10.24 21.06
N ARG A 292 -2.48 11.29 20.28
CA ARG A 292 -3.17 11.60 19.02
C ARG A 292 -2.73 10.70 17.85
N TYR A 293 -1.66 9.93 18.02
CA TYR A 293 -1.20 8.95 17.04
C TYR A 293 -1.88 7.57 17.23
N LYS A 294 -2.61 7.39 18.33
CA LYS A 294 -3.43 6.18 18.54
C LYS A 294 -4.58 6.11 17.53
N GLY A 295 -4.86 4.91 17.02
CA GLY A 295 -5.87 4.69 15.99
C GLY A 295 -5.50 5.16 14.58
N VAL A 296 -4.28 5.64 14.35
CA VAL A 296 -3.79 5.93 12.98
C VAL A 296 -3.56 4.61 12.26
N ASN A 297 -4.05 4.52 11.02
CA ASN A 297 -3.89 3.29 10.23
C ASN A 297 -2.41 2.87 10.08
N ARG A 298 -2.12 1.61 10.41
CA ARG A 298 -0.82 0.95 10.24
C ARG A 298 -0.13 1.27 8.92
N SER A 299 -0.85 1.19 7.80
CA SER A 299 -0.23 1.42 6.49
C SER A 299 0.25 2.86 6.34
N VAL A 300 -0.48 3.83 6.90
CA VAL A 300 -0.10 5.24 6.87
C VAL A 300 1.15 5.47 7.71
N LEU A 301 1.23 4.85 8.89
CA LEU A 301 2.41 4.94 9.75
C LEU A 301 3.66 4.38 9.05
N ILE A 302 3.55 3.22 8.41
CA ILE A 302 4.66 2.59 7.67
C ILE A 302 5.06 3.43 6.45
N ASP A 303 4.09 3.87 5.64
CA ASP A 303 4.38 4.67 4.46
C ASP A 303 5.03 6.01 4.85
N PHE A 304 4.64 6.57 6.01
CA PHE A 304 5.20 7.78 6.55
C PHE A 304 6.69 7.65 6.93
N THR A 305 7.15 6.50 7.43
CA THR A 305 8.58 6.34 7.83
C THR A 305 9.55 6.47 6.67
N HIS A 306 9.07 6.32 5.42
CA HIS A 306 9.88 6.49 4.21
C HIS A 306 10.04 7.94 3.77
N LEU A 307 9.28 8.87 4.34
CA LEU A 307 9.37 10.28 3.97
C LEU A 307 10.64 10.93 4.49
N GLN A 308 11.16 11.89 3.73
CA GLN A 308 12.33 12.68 4.15
C GLN A 308 12.05 13.43 5.45
N VAL A 309 10.80 13.82 5.66
CA VAL A 309 10.30 14.43 6.91
C VAL A 309 10.58 13.53 8.10
N ALA A 310 10.25 12.24 8.01
CA ALA A 310 10.50 11.27 9.06
C ALA A 310 12.00 11.20 9.37
N ARG A 311 12.84 11.03 8.33
CA ARG A 311 14.31 10.96 8.44
C ARG A 311 14.95 12.23 9.01
N ARG A 312 14.36 13.39 8.77
CA ARG A 312 14.86 14.66 9.32
C ARG A 312 14.48 14.85 10.78
N HIS A 313 13.30 14.37 11.18
CA HIS A 313 12.75 14.61 12.52
C HIS A 313 12.72 13.33 13.36
N THR A 314 13.83 13.08 14.07
CA THR A 314 14.01 11.90 14.92
C THR A 314 12.85 11.68 15.89
N ARG A 315 12.40 12.73 16.59
CA ARG A 315 11.29 12.64 17.55
C ARG A 315 10.02 12.09 16.90
N LEU A 316 9.70 12.59 15.71
CA LEU A 316 8.48 12.20 15.00
C LEU A 316 8.58 10.74 14.52
N SER A 317 9.73 10.33 14.00
CA SER A 317 9.97 8.93 13.64
C SER A 317 9.83 7.98 14.83
N LEU A 318 10.41 8.34 15.98
CA LEU A 318 10.27 7.55 17.20
C LEU A 318 8.81 7.46 17.66
N GLN A 319 8.05 8.55 17.57
CA GLN A 319 6.61 8.53 17.88
C GLN A 319 5.84 7.57 16.96
N VAL A 320 6.18 7.53 15.67
CA VAL A 320 5.56 6.62 14.69
C VAL A 320 5.86 5.15 15.01
N PHE A 321 7.13 4.80 15.29
CA PHE A 321 7.48 3.41 15.67
C PHE A 321 6.81 2.99 16.97
N TYR A 322 6.78 3.88 17.96
CA TYR A 322 6.09 3.57 19.23
C TYR A 322 4.57 3.43 19.04
N SER A 323 3.97 4.21 18.13
CA SER A 323 2.54 4.06 17.83
C SER A 323 2.23 2.74 17.14
N LEU A 324 3.12 2.27 16.24
CA LEU A 324 3.02 0.92 15.66
C LEU A 324 3.03 -0.18 16.73
N TYR A 325 3.83 0.00 17.78
CA TYR A 325 3.87 -0.92 18.92
C TYR A 325 2.58 -0.90 19.75
N THR A 326 2.17 0.28 20.23
CA THR A 326 1.08 0.38 21.22
C THR A 326 -0.28 -0.04 20.68
N GLU A 327 -0.48 0.05 19.37
CA GLU A 327 -1.72 -0.37 18.70
C GLU A 327 -1.73 -1.87 18.36
N GLY A 328 -0.70 -2.63 18.77
CA GLY A 328 -0.60 -4.07 18.51
C GLY A 328 -0.38 -4.41 17.03
N HIS A 329 -0.03 -3.44 16.18
CA HIS A 329 0.08 -3.66 14.74
C HIS A 329 1.23 -4.57 14.34
N ILE A 330 2.20 -4.81 15.23
CA ILE A 330 3.42 -5.57 14.94
C ILE A 330 3.14 -7.04 14.65
N SER A 331 2.21 -7.68 15.37
CA SER A 331 1.86 -9.09 15.18
C SER A 331 1.26 -9.39 13.80
N ASP A 332 0.73 -8.36 13.15
CA ASP A 332 -0.02 -8.49 11.90
C ASP A 332 0.77 -7.97 10.69
N LEU A 333 2.05 -7.62 10.87
CA LEU A 333 2.89 -7.13 9.78
C LEU A 333 3.22 -8.26 8.81
N THR A 334 2.97 -8.00 7.53
CA THR A 334 3.43 -8.85 6.43
C THR A 334 4.96 -8.80 6.28
N SER A 335 5.55 -9.77 5.57
CA SER A 335 6.99 -9.78 5.27
C SER A 335 7.48 -8.47 4.63
N VAL A 336 6.70 -7.90 3.70
CA VAL A 336 7.01 -6.61 3.06
C VAL A 336 6.97 -5.44 4.05
N GLU A 337 5.94 -5.39 4.90
CA GLU A 337 5.79 -4.34 5.92
C GLU A 337 6.88 -4.43 6.99
N VAL A 338 7.28 -5.63 7.41
CA VAL A 338 8.41 -5.83 8.32
C VAL A 338 9.70 -5.28 7.71
N LEU A 339 10.05 -5.68 6.48
CA LEU A 339 11.26 -5.19 5.81
C LEU A 339 11.27 -3.66 5.67
N SER A 340 10.10 -3.08 5.41
CA SER A 340 9.88 -1.64 5.33
C SER A 340 10.16 -0.92 6.67
N VAL A 341 9.63 -1.47 7.78
CA VAL A 341 9.90 -0.98 9.14
C VAL A 341 11.39 -1.13 9.47
N LEU A 342 11.99 -2.29 9.19
CA LEU A 342 13.41 -2.57 9.42
C LEU A 342 14.33 -1.61 8.65
N SER A 343 14.01 -1.30 7.41
CA SER A 343 14.75 -0.34 6.59
C SER A 343 14.76 1.06 7.20
N SER A 344 13.62 1.49 7.74
CA SER A 344 13.51 2.79 8.38
C SER A 344 14.16 2.79 9.77
N LEU A 345 14.03 1.70 10.52
CA LEU A 345 14.56 1.56 11.87
C LEU A 345 16.10 1.43 11.87
N SER A 346 16.68 0.71 10.91
CA SER A 346 18.14 0.57 10.75
C SER A 346 18.84 1.93 10.67
N HIS A 347 18.26 2.87 9.92
CA HIS A 347 18.76 4.25 9.82
C HIS A 347 18.90 4.91 11.20
N TRP A 348 17.95 4.67 12.12
CA TRP A 348 17.96 5.26 13.45
C TRP A 348 18.84 4.53 14.47
N HIS A 349 19.17 3.26 14.22
CA HIS A 349 20.20 2.56 14.99
C HIS A 349 21.60 3.00 14.58
N VAL A 350 21.81 3.30 13.29
CA VAL A 350 23.09 3.83 12.78
C VAL A 350 23.27 5.29 13.15
N THR A 351 22.21 6.09 13.10
CA THR A 351 22.25 7.49 13.52
C THR A 351 22.37 7.55 15.04
N GLU A 352 23.30 8.34 15.58
CA GLU A 352 23.50 8.47 17.02
C GLU A 352 22.34 9.19 17.72
N VAL A 353 21.19 8.50 17.87
CA VAL A 353 20.03 9.02 18.58
C VAL A 353 20.31 9.02 20.09
N SER A 354 20.34 10.22 20.68
CA SER A 354 20.61 10.37 22.11
C SER A 354 19.59 9.62 22.96
N GLN A 355 20.04 9.05 24.08
CA GLN A 355 19.17 8.35 25.03
C GLN A 355 18.02 9.25 25.52
N ARG A 356 18.29 10.55 25.75
CA ARG A 356 17.28 11.55 26.14
C ARG A 356 16.14 11.68 25.12
N GLN A 357 16.44 11.65 23.82
CA GLN A 357 15.41 11.74 22.78
C GLN A 357 14.52 10.49 22.73
N ARG A 358 15.10 9.31 22.96
CA ARG A 358 14.36 8.04 23.00
C ARG A 358 13.44 7.97 24.21
N LEU A 359 13.99 8.31 25.38
CA LEU A 359 13.25 8.32 26.65
C LEU A 359 12.19 9.42 26.74
N ALA A 360 12.26 10.44 25.87
CA ALA A 360 11.21 11.44 25.75
C ALA A 360 9.94 10.93 25.06
N VAL A 361 10.01 9.80 24.35
CA VAL A 361 8.87 9.20 23.64
C VAL A 361 8.30 7.99 24.40
N ALA A 362 9.18 7.08 24.83
CA ALA A 362 8.79 5.85 25.53
C ALA A 362 9.89 5.39 26.49
N THR A 363 9.55 4.54 27.45
CA THR A 363 10.52 4.04 28.44
C THR A 363 11.52 3.07 27.80
N ALA A 364 12.65 2.81 28.47
CA ALA A 364 13.61 1.81 27.98
C ALA A 364 12.97 0.42 27.80
N ARG A 365 12.11 0.02 28.75
CA ARG A 365 11.35 -1.22 28.70
C ARG A 365 10.39 -1.27 27.53
N ASP A 366 9.72 -0.16 27.22
CA ASP A 366 8.83 -0.10 26.05
C ASP A 366 9.60 -0.33 24.74
N TRP A 367 10.78 0.25 24.61
CA TRP A 367 11.64 0.05 23.45
C TRP A 367 12.14 -1.39 23.37
N GLU A 368 12.49 -2.01 24.49
CA GLU A 368 12.84 -3.44 24.55
C GLU A 368 11.66 -4.32 24.05
N MET A 369 10.47 -4.12 24.62
CA MET A 369 9.26 -4.86 24.23
C MET A 369 8.87 -4.66 22.75
N PHE A 370 9.09 -3.45 22.21
CA PHE A 370 8.90 -3.18 20.78
C PHE A 370 9.79 -4.07 19.92
N HIS A 371 11.08 -4.15 20.25
CA HIS A 371 12.03 -4.97 19.51
C HIS A 371 11.76 -6.47 19.69
N GLU A 372 11.42 -6.91 20.90
CA GLU A 372 11.01 -8.29 21.15
C GLU A 372 9.80 -8.70 20.30
N SER A 373 8.79 -7.82 20.22
CA SER A 373 7.59 -8.05 19.40
C SER A 373 7.96 -8.12 17.91
N LEU A 374 8.87 -7.26 17.46
CA LEU A 374 9.35 -7.25 16.07
C LEU A 374 10.16 -8.51 15.75
N PHE A 375 11.04 -8.95 16.65
CA PHE A 375 11.80 -10.19 16.50
C PHE A 375 10.89 -11.42 16.48
N ALA A 376 9.86 -11.46 17.35
CA ALA A 376 8.86 -12.51 17.34
C ALA A 376 8.13 -12.54 15.98
N GLN A 377 7.74 -11.39 15.44
CA GLN A 377 7.10 -11.32 14.13
C GLN A 377 8.01 -11.83 13.01
N ILE A 378 9.26 -11.36 12.97
CA ILE A 378 10.27 -11.84 12.02
C ILE A 378 10.42 -13.36 12.13
N PHE A 379 10.47 -13.89 13.35
CA PHE A 379 10.59 -15.32 13.58
C PHE A 379 9.41 -16.09 12.99
N MET A 380 8.18 -15.59 13.14
CA MET A 380 6.96 -16.23 12.62
C MET A 380 6.94 -16.23 11.09
N ILE A 381 7.26 -15.11 10.45
CA ILE A 381 7.18 -14.95 9.00
C ILE A 381 8.48 -15.28 8.25
N ALA A 382 9.51 -15.75 8.95
CA ALA A 382 10.85 -15.99 8.37
C ALA A 382 10.85 -16.88 7.11
N GLY A 383 9.87 -17.79 7.00
CA GLY A 383 9.72 -18.66 5.83
C GLY A 383 9.35 -17.91 4.53
N GLU A 384 8.69 -16.75 4.64
CA GLU A 384 8.25 -15.93 3.50
C GLU A 384 9.40 -15.14 2.86
N PHE A 385 10.44 -14.81 3.63
CA PHE A 385 11.55 -13.98 3.16
C PHE A 385 12.32 -14.61 2.01
N SER A 386 12.71 -13.80 1.02
CA SER A 386 13.68 -14.20 0.01
C SER A 386 15.08 -14.32 0.62
N ILE A 387 16.04 -14.87 -0.14
CA ILE A 387 17.44 -14.95 0.30
C ILE A 387 18.00 -13.56 0.62
N ARG A 388 17.68 -12.57 -0.21
CA ARG A 388 18.09 -11.17 -0.02
C ARG A 388 17.48 -10.57 1.24
N ASP A 389 16.19 -10.86 1.48
CA ASP A 389 15.49 -10.38 2.66
C ASP A 389 16.10 -10.98 3.95
N ILE A 390 16.47 -12.27 3.92
CA ILE A 390 17.14 -12.92 5.04
C ILE A 390 18.48 -12.24 5.36
N VAL A 391 19.30 -11.96 4.33
CA VAL A 391 20.58 -11.24 4.51
C VAL A 391 20.33 -9.85 5.09
N PHE A 392 19.35 -9.13 4.55
CA PHE A 392 18.98 -7.80 5.05
C PHE A 392 18.52 -7.81 6.52
N VAL A 393 17.74 -8.82 6.93
CA VAL A 393 17.34 -8.98 8.33
C VAL A 393 18.55 -9.29 9.22
N LEU A 394 19.49 -10.12 8.76
CA LEU A 394 20.73 -10.40 9.50
C LEU A 394 21.62 -9.16 9.64
N ASP A 395 21.78 -8.37 8.58
CA ASP A 395 22.45 -7.06 8.62
C ASP A 395 21.79 -6.13 9.65
N PHE A 396 20.46 -6.12 9.70
CA PHE A 396 19.73 -5.33 10.70
C PHE A 396 20.00 -5.79 12.14
N LEU A 397 20.05 -7.10 12.40
CA LEU A 397 20.41 -7.61 13.73
C LEU A 397 21.83 -7.18 14.15
N GLU A 398 22.76 -7.08 13.19
CA GLU A 398 24.12 -6.61 13.44
C GLU A 398 24.12 -5.13 13.83
N VAL A 399 23.40 -4.32 13.05
CA VAL A 399 23.21 -2.89 13.32
C VAL A 399 22.62 -2.66 14.71
N ILE A 400 21.68 -3.48 15.16
CA ILE A 400 21.13 -3.39 16.52
C ILE A 400 22.22 -3.66 17.57
N ASN A 401 22.97 -4.76 17.43
CA ASN A 401 23.96 -5.17 18.44
C ASN A 401 25.09 -4.14 18.61
N ILE A 402 25.46 -3.43 17.55
CA ILE A 402 26.47 -2.37 17.61
C ILE A 402 25.88 -1.00 18.01
N SER A 403 24.56 -0.86 18.04
CA SER A 403 23.91 0.40 18.36
C SER A 403 23.93 0.70 19.86
N ASN A 404 23.89 1.98 20.20
CA ASN A 404 23.81 2.45 21.59
C ASN A 404 22.43 2.24 22.24
N TRP A 405 21.57 1.40 21.66
CA TRP A 405 20.19 1.24 22.11
C TRP A 405 20.00 0.27 23.28
N SER A 406 21.05 -0.48 23.66
CA SER A 406 21.00 -1.49 24.73
C SER A 406 20.01 -2.62 24.45
N ILE A 407 19.83 -2.99 23.18
CA ILE A 407 18.98 -4.10 22.74
C ILE A 407 19.88 -5.16 22.15
N THR A 408 19.65 -6.41 22.52
CA THR A 408 20.42 -7.56 22.01
C THR A 408 19.58 -8.37 21.03
N SER A 409 20.15 -8.72 19.89
CA SER A 409 19.50 -9.61 18.92
C SER A 409 19.35 -11.04 19.49
N PRO A 410 18.19 -11.71 19.32
CA PRO A 410 18.03 -13.10 19.74
C PRO A 410 18.87 -14.06 18.89
N SER A 411 19.79 -14.80 19.51
CA SER A 411 20.64 -15.79 18.81
C SER A 411 19.81 -16.88 18.10
N VAL A 412 18.70 -17.30 18.69
CA VAL A 412 17.77 -18.29 18.12
C VAL A 412 17.16 -17.81 16.80
N LEU A 413 16.88 -16.51 16.69
CA LEU A 413 16.38 -15.91 15.44
C LEU A 413 17.46 -15.90 14.36
N ALA A 414 18.67 -15.45 14.71
CA ALA A 414 19.82 -15.44 13.80
C ALA A 414 20.12 -16.85 13.26
N GLU A 415 20.08 -17.86 14.13
CA GLU A 415 20.27 -19.27 13.76
C GLU A 415 19.18 -19.80 12.82
N LYS A 416 17.91 -19.44 13.07
CA LYS A 416 16.80 -19.82 12.19
C LYS A 416 16.98 -19.20 10.80
N LEU A 417 17.32 -17.92 10.72
CA LEU A 417 17.56 -17.21 9.48
C LEU A 417 18.74 -17.80 8.71
N ARG A 418 19.85 -18.12 9.39
CA ARG A 418 21.01 -18.82 8.83
C ARG A 418 20.62 -20.17 8.20
N LYS A 419 19.85 -21.00 8.92
CA LYS A 419 19.39 -22.29 8.38
C LYS A 419 18.49 -22.11 7.16
N LEU A 420 17.56 -21.16 7.20
CA LEU A 420 16.67 -20.86 6.08
C LEU A 420 17.42 -20.35 4.85
N PHE A 421 18.45 -19.53 5.04
CA PHE A 421 19.34 -19.07 3.97
C PHE A 421 19.96 -20.25 3.21
N TYR A 422 20.58 -21.19 3.94
CA TYR A 422 21.19 -22.37 3.32
C TYR A 422 20.17 -23.28 2.64
N VAL A 423 19.01 -23.53 3.26
CA VAL A 423 17.95 -24.34 2.65
C VAL A 423 17.44 -23.71 1.34
N LYS A 424 17.22 -22.39 1.32
CA LYS A 424 16.72 -21.69 0.12
C LYS A 424 17.76 -21.65 -0.99
N ILE A 425 19.04 -21.42 -0.67
CA ILE A 425 20.13 -21.43 -1.67
C ILE A 425 20.33 -22.82 -2.25
N LYS A 426 20.39 -23.85 -1.40
CA LYS A 426 20.50 -25.24 -1.86
C LYS A 426 19.38 -25.58 -2.83
N LYS A 427 18.13 -25.27 -2.47
CA LYS A 427 16.96 -25.48 -3.32
C LYS A 427 17.05 -24.71 -4.64
N MET A 428 17.44 -23.44 -4.61
CA MET A 428 17.59 -22.65 -5.84
C MET A 428 18.70 -23.17 -6.77
N ILE A 429 19.81 -23.67 -6.22
CA ILE A 429 20.92 -24.22 -6.99
C ILE A 429 20.60 -25.62 -7.54
N GLU A 430 19.90 -26.46 -6.77
CA GLU A 430 19.45 -27.79 -7.24
C GLU A 430 18.38 -27.66 -8.34
N GLU A 431 17.50 -26.66 -8.24
CA GLU A 431 16.48 -26.35 -9.25
C GLU A 431 17.02 -25.45 -10.39
N ALA A 432 18.29 -25.07 -10.34
CA ALA A 432 18.93 -24.11 -11.25
C ALA A 432 18.77 -24.42 -12.75
N PRO A 433 18.91 -25.68 -13.23
CA PRO A 433 18.84 -25.98 -14.66
C PRO A 433 17.46 -25.71 -15.27
N ALA A 434 16.41 -25.59 -14.45
CA ALA A 434 15.03 -25.39 -14.88
C ALA A 434 14.47 -23.98 -14.58
N ARG A 435 15.15 -23.17 -13.74
CA ARG A 435 14.60 -21.90 -13.22
C ARG A 435 15.39 -20.64 -13.56
N PHE A 436 16.70 -20.68 -13.77
CA PHE A 436 17.45 -19.47 -14.11
C PHE A 436 17.33 -19.14 -15.58
N THR A 437 16.33 -18.32 -15.92
CA THR A 437 16.10 -17.79 -17.27
C THR A 437 16.74 -16.42 -17.49
N SER A 438 17.29 -15.77 -16.45
CA SER A 438 17.86 -14.41 -16.53
C SER A 438 19.19 -14.27 -15.77
N GLU A 439 20.15 -13.57 -16.39
CA GLU A 439 21.43 -13.19 -15.78
C GLU A 439 21.23 -12.37 -14.49
N GLU A 440 20.19 -11.53 -14.43
CA GLU A 440 19.88 -10.66 -13.29
C GLU A 440 19.56 -11.43 -12.00
N GLN A 441 18.95 -12.61 -12.13
CA GLN A 441 18.62 -13.45 -10.97
C GLN A 441 19.88 -14.08 -10.37
N LEU A 442 20.83 -14.48 -11.22
CA LEU A 442 22.10 -15.07 -10.79
C LEU A 442 23.03 -14.01 -10.20
N THR A 443 23.05 -12.79 -10.75
CA THR A 443 23.82 -11.67 -10.18
C THR A 443 23.25 -11.25 -8.83
N SER A 444 21.92 -11.12 -8.69
CA SER A 444 21.30 -10.80 -7.40
C SER A 444 21.55 -11.87 -6.34
N LEU A 445 21.57 -13.15 -6.71
CA LEU A 445 21.91 -14.25 -5.80
C LEU A 445 23.38 -14.21 -5.39
N MET A 446 24.29 -13.90 -6.32
CA MET A 446 25.71 -13.70 -6.03
C MET A 446 25.93 -12.56 -5.04
N GLU A 447 25.28 -11.42 -5.25
CA GLU A 447 25.35 -10.28 -4.33
C GLU A 447 24.89 -10.66 -2.91
N ALA A 448 23.79 -11.41 -2.80
CA ALA A 448 23.30 -11.88 -1.50
C ALA A 448 24.29 -12.84 -0.82
N LEU A 449 24.94 -13.74 -1.57
CA LEU A 449 25.97 -14.64 -1.03
C LEU A 449 27.21 -13.89 -0.56
N LEU A 450 27.70 -12.92 -1.34
CA LEU A 450 28.85 -12.09 -0.98
C LEU A 450 28.56 -11.22 0.26
N HIS A 451 27.35 -10.68 0.37
CA HIS A 451 26.92 -9.95 1.57
C HIS A 451 26.83 -10.88 2.78
N PHE A 452 26.31 -12.09 2.62
CA PHE A 452 26.27 -13.08 3.70
C PHE A 452 27.67 -13.54 4.14
N GLU A 453 28.61 -13.73 3.20
CA GLU A 453 30.01 -14.01 3.48
C GLU A 453 30.63 -12.87 4.32
N ALA A 454 30.36 -11.62 3.94
CA ALA A 454 30.83 -10.46 4.68
C ALA A 454 30.27 -10.42 6.11
N LEU A 455 28.98 -10.77 6.30
CA LEU A 455 28.35 -10.89 7.62
C LEU A 455 29.03 -11.97 8.49
N LEU A 456 29.28 -13.15 7.93
CA LEU A 456 29.96 -14.24 8.66
C LEU A 456 31.36 -13.83 9.14
N ARG A 457 32.09 -13.03 8.35
CA ARG A 457 33.43 -12.56 8.72
C ARG A 457 33.44 -11.56 9.88
N ARG A 458 32.37 -10.78 10.06
CA ARG A 458 32.30 -9.77 11.13
C ARG A 458 32.06 -10.37 12.52
N CYS A 459 31.50 -11.57 12.60
CA CYS A 459 31.31 -12.33 13.84
C CYS A 459 30.45 -11.63 14.92
N ILE A 460 29.58 -10.69 14.54
CA ILE A 460 28.77 -9.91 15.50
C ILE A 460 27.47 -10.63 15.84
N VAL A 461 26.72 -11.10 14.84
CA VAL A 461 25.43 -11.78 15.01
C VAL A 461 25.55 -13.29 14.86
N LEU A 462 26.40 -13.74 13.94
CA LEU A 462 26.67 -15.13 13.66
C LEU A 462 28.09 -15.48 14.11
N PRO A 463 28.28 -16.56 14.89
CA PRO A 463 29.62 -17.00 15.23
C PRO A 463 30.35 -17.47 13.96
N HIS A 464 31.66 -17.22 13.89
CA HIS A 464 32.47 -17.72 12.78
C HIS A 464 32.40 -19.25 12.69
N SER A 465 32.19 -19.75 11.48
CA SER A 465 32.18 -21.18 11.16
C SER A 465 32.93 -21.40 9.85
N THR A 466 34.03 -22.15 9.90
CA THR A 466 34.82 -22.52 8.71
C THR A 466 34.01 -23.42 7.77
N VAL A 467 33.05 -24.16 8.30
CA VAL A 467 32.08 -24.94 7.53
C VAL A 467 31.15 -24.02 6.74
N ASP A 468 30.64 -22.97 7.38
CA ASP A 468 29.75 -21.99 6.77
C ASP A 468 30.45 -21.23 5.64
N GLU A 469 31.70 -20.82 5.87
CA GLU A 469 32.55 -20.17 4.85
C GLU A 469 32.84 -21.12 3.68
N GLY A 470 33.15 -22.40 3.95
CA GLY A 470 33.34 -23.41 2.91
C GLY A 470 32.11 -23.63 2.04
N VAL A 471 30.93 -23.68 2.64
CA VAL A 471 29.65 -23.84 1.94
C VAL A 471 29.31 -22.61 1.08
N VAL A 472 29.50 -21.41 1.62
CA VAL A 472 29.27 -20.15 0.88
C VAL A 472 30.23 -20.05 -0.32
N ASN A 473 31.52 -20.32 -0.11
CA ASN A 473 32.53 -20.34 -1.17
C ASN A 473 32.21 -21.36 -2.27
N HIS A 474 31.70 -22.54 -1.89
CA HIS A 474 31.22 -23.54 -2.84
C HIS A 474 30.08 -22.99 -3.71
N TYR A 475 29.06 -22.37 -3.10
CA TYR A 475 27.94 -21.80 -3.85
C TYR A 475 28.34 -20.62 -4.75
N ILE A 476 29.24 -19.76 -4.29
CA ILE A 476 29.85 -18.71 -5.12
C ILE A 476 30.54 -19.32 -6.35
N ALA A 477 31.32 -20.39 -6.16
CA ALA A 477 31.99 -21.08 -7.27
C ALA A 477 30.98 -21.70 -8.26
N VAL A 478 29.87 -22.26 -7.78
CA VAL A 478 28.80 -22.83 -8.61
C VAL A 478 28.11 -21.75 -9.43
N ILE A 479 27.70 -20.63 -8.84
CA ILE A 479 27.03 -19.54 -9.56
C ILE A 479 27.99 -18.89 -10.57
N ASN A 480 29.27 -18.72 -10.23
CA ASN A 480 30.27 -18.24 -11.18
C ASN A 480 30.42 -19.15 -12.41
N LYS A 481 30.26 -20.47 -12.25
CA LYS A 481 30.24 -21.40 -13.38
C LYS A 481 28.97 -21.26 -14.23
N LEU A 482 27.82 -21.00 -13.61
CA LEU A 482 26.53 -20.79 -14.29
C LEU A 482 26.46 -19.45 -15.04
N LEU A 483 27.14 -18.40 -14.55
CA LEU A 483 27.20 -17.08 -15.20
C LEU A 483 28.08 -17.04 -16.46
N ARG A 484 29.12 -17.89 -16.55
CA ARG A 484 30.07 -17.94 -17.68
C ARG A 484 29.41 -18.17 -19.05
N PRO A 485 28.52 -19.16 -19.24
CA PRO A 485 27.89 -19.42 -20.55
C PRO A 485 26.91 -18.34 -21.00
N ILE A 486 26.27 -17.61 -20.08
CA ILE A 486 25.29 -16.56 -20.41
C ILE A 486 25.99 -15.31 -20.98
N LYS A 487 27.15 -14.93 -20.44
CA LYS A 487 27.95 -13.80 -20.93
C LYS A 487 28.55 -14.02 -22.32
N THR A 488 28.75 -15.27 -22.72
CA THR A 488 29.23 -15.61 -24.08
C THR A 488 28.11 -15.58 -25.13
N ILE A 489 26.84 -15.72 -24.74
CA ILE A 489 25.70 -15.65 -25.66
C ILE A 489 25.28 -14.20 -25.90
N ASN A 490 25.35 -13.32 -24.89
CA ASN A 490 25.01 -11.89 -25.03
C ASN A 490 26.11 -11.02 -25.67
N ARG A 491 27.25 -11.60 -26.03
CA ARG A 491 28.38 -10.90 -26.69
C ARG A 491 28.53 -11.24 -28.19
N ASN A 492 27.78 -12.22 -28.67
CA ASN A 492 27.59 -12.51 -30.10
C ASN A 492 26.23 -11.96 -30.53
#